data_AF-A0AAV9JH96-F1
#
_entry.id   AF-A0AAV9JH96-F1
#
_cell.length_a   1.000
_cell.length_b   1.000
_cell.length_c   1.000
_cell.angle_alpha   90.00
_cell.angle_beta   90.00
_cell.angle_gamma   90.00
#
_symmetry.space_group_name_H-M   'P 1'
#
loop_
_entity.id
_entity.type
_entity.pdbx_description
1 polymer ?
#
loop_
_entity_poly.entity_id
_entity_poly.type
_entity_poly.pdbx_seq_one_letter_code
_entity_poly.pdbx_strand_id
1 'polypeptide(L)'
;MARQVLRAQLLRCETPKDIRRVVATALVHGRATRQHIAALHEPLMRALYRCRNNVDDQAILDTLSGIHSRFKIYDVRFDPQFLMLALKFAARTRSLKGMKKYLKALRQTGLKMTSNVFRAIIAKFSIGHRGLGEIRNGRWNRSELLQVLTGFDDAKHLPPEQQYHLGCYLDRSDWQYLHGWVAVLARCKDADAVWHEWQLWKKSEARMKPKNLASMHKLMTTKLRGDYWFIEQMTFSGGLKEAWRILEESGIKFTSIRKERIKTRLLEGVEYCTIWSDDIRNELIRKYDADLLQIEIALGVRWVPSGEPDDDAQGYHALVEDQEQVLERLGADDWKFEEEDFGYPYEASSPIVPLQERSLHDAVETTPVEPLEVAAKGAA
;
A
#
# COMPACT_ATOMS: atom_id res chain seq x y z
N MET A 1 -2.33 41.96 -17.89
CA MET A 1 -2.78 42.39 -16.54
C MET A 1 -3.64 41.34 -15.82
N ALA A 2 -4.80 40.94 -16.34
CA ALA A 2 -5.73 40.02 -15.65
C ALA A 2 -5.11 38.66 -15.22
N ARG A 3 -4.26 38.04 -16.06
CA ARG A 3 -3.56 36.79 -15.72
C ARG A 3 -2.62 36.92 -14.51
N GLN A 4 -1.90 38.05 -14.40
CA GLN A 4 -1.00 38.31 -13.27
C GLN A 4 -1.79 38.52 -11.98
N VAL A 5 -2.92 39.22 -12.05
CA VAL A 5 -3.82 39.41 -10.90
C VAL A 5 -4.36 38.06 -10.43
N LEU A 6 -4.88 37.22 -11.32
CA LEU A 6 -5.35 35.87 -10.97
C LEU A 6 -4.24 35.02 -10.34
N ARG A 7 -3.02 35.06 -10.90
CA ARG A 7 -1.86 34.36 -10.33
C ARG A 7 -1.56 34.85 -8.91
N ALA A 8 -1.53 36.16 -8.69
CA ALA A 8 -1.27 36.74 -7.38
C ALA A 8 -2.34 36.34 -6.35
N GLN A 9 -3.62 36.32 -6.76
CA GLN A 9 -4.72 35.88 -5.90
C GLN A 9 -4.60 34.40 -5.53
N LEU A 10 -4.32 33.51 -6.51
CA LEU A 10 -4.11 32.08 -6.23
C LEU A 10 -2.94 31.83 -5.28
N LEU A 11 -1.86 32.60 -5.41
CA LEU A 11 -0.70 32.50 -4.52
C LEU A 11 -0.96 33.03 -3.10
N ARG A 12 -2.12 33.62 -2.82
CA ARG A 12 -2.56 34.06 -1.48
C ARG A 12 -3.69 33.21 -0.91
N CYS A 13 -4.23 32.27 -1.67
CA CYS A 13 -5.28 31.38 -1.18
C CYS A 13 -4.74 30.45 -0.09
N GLU A 14 -5.43 30.41 1.04
CA GLU A 14 -5.10 29.55 2.18
C GLU A 14 -6.21 28.53 2.48
N THR A 15 -7.43 28.78 1.99
CA THR A 15 -8.56 27.88 2.17
C THR A 15 -9.19 27.45 0.83
N PRO A 16 -9.88 26.30 0.80
CA PRO A 16 -10.68 25.89 -0.35
C PRO A 16 -11.70 26.94 -0.83
N LYS A 17 -12.26 27.72 0.09
CA LYS A 17 -13.23 28.78 -0.21
C LYS A 17 -12.60 29.88 -1.06
N ASP A 18 -11.36 30.28 -0.75
CA ASP A 18 -10.63 31.29 -1.51
C ASP A 18 -10.38 30.85 -2.95
N ILE A 19 -9.95 29.60 -3.12
CA ILE A 19 -9.72 29.01 -4.44
C ILE A 19 -11.01 28.99 -5.24
N ARG A 20 -12.11 28.51 -4.65
CA ARG A 20 -13.43 28.48 -5.31
C ARG A 20 -13.88 29.86 -5.73
N ARG A 21 -13.65 30.89 -4.90
CA ARG A 21 -13.98 32.30 -5.23
C ARG A 21 -13.19 32.78 -6.43
N VAL A 22 -11.86 32.63 -6.42
CA VAL A 22 -11.00 33.07 -7.54
C VAL A 22 -11.39 32.37 -8.84
N VAL A 23 -11.61 31.04 -8.80
CA VAL A 23 -12.06 30.27 -9.96
C VAL A 23 -13.44 30.73 -10.44
N ALA A 24 -14.40 30.92 -9.54
CA ALA A 24 -15.75 31.39 -9.89
C ALA A 24 -15.70 32.75 -10.61
N THR A 25 -14.99 33.73 -10.03
CA THR A 25 -14.84 35.06 -10.62
C THR A 25 -14.19 34.99 -12.00
N ALA A 26 -13.16 34.16 -12.17
CA ALA A 26 -12.49 34.00 -13.46
C ALA A 26 -13.41 33.40 -14.55
N LEU A 27 -14.29 32.47 -14.18
CA LEU A 27 -15.20 31.80 -15.10
C LEU A 27 -16.37 32.70 -15.56
N VAL A 28 -16.86 33.58 -14.69
CA VAL A 28 -18.02 34.45 -15.00
C VAL A 28 -17.59 35.71 -15.80
N HIS A 29 -16.36 36.19 -15.63
CA HIS A 29 -15.95 37.50 -16.18
C HIS A 29 -15.89 37.59 -17.71
N GLY A 30 -15.43 36.53 -18.40
CA GLY A 30 -15.37 36.52 -19.87
C GLY A 30 -14.40 35.50 -20.45
N ARG A 31 -14.46 35.29 -21.78
CA ARG A 31 -13.69 34.24 -22.49
C ARG A 31 -12.17 34.36 -22.30
N ALA A 32 -11.61 35.57 -22.36
CA ALA A 32 -10.18 35.79 -22.15
C ALA A 32 -9.74 35.41 -20.73
N THR A 33 -10.54 35.74 -19.72
CA THR A 33 -10.25 35.38 -18.31
C THR A 33 -10.36 33.88 -18.07
N ARG A 34 -11.30 33.19 -18.73
CA ARG A 34 -11.41 31.73 -18.73
C ARG A 34 -10.14 31.06 -19.28
N GLN A 35 -9.59 31.57 -20.38
CA GLN A 35 -8.34 31.08 -20.94
C GLN A 35 -7.15 31.35 -20.01
N HIS A 36 -7.12 32.50 -19.34
CA HIS A 36 -6.08 32.81 -18.36
C HIS A 36 -6.07 31.85 -17.18
N ILE A 37 -7.22 31.53 -16.59
CA ILE A 37 -7.28 30.59 -15.46
C ILE A 37 -6.91 29.16 -15.88
N ALA A 38 -7.26 28.75 -17.10
CA ALA A 38 -6.83 27.46 -17.66
C ALA A 38 -5.29 27.37 -17.78
N ALA A 39 -4.64 28.48 -18.13
CA ALA A 39 -3.19 28.58 -18.25
C ALA A 39 -2.45 28.80 -16.91
N LEU A 40 -3.16 28.75 -15.77
CA LEU A 40 -2.62 28.91 -14.41
C LEU A 40 -2.76 27.61 -13.60
N HIS A 41 -2.56 26.45 -14.24
CA HIS A 41 -2.69 25.15 -13.58
C HIS A 41 -1.72 24.99 -12.40
N GLU A 42 -0.44 25.36 -12.58
CA GLU A 42 0.56 25.23 -11.53
C GLU A 42 0.26 26.11 -10.30
N PRO A 43 -0.03 27.43 -10.42
CA PRO A 43 -0.47 28.24 -9.28
C PRO A 43 -1.70 27.67 -8.57
N LEU A 44 -2.67 27.13 -9.32
CA LEU A 44 -3.86 26.53 -8.73
C LEU A 44 -3.51 25.25 -7.95
N MET A 45 -2.63 24.40 -8.47
CA MET A 45 -2.13 23.22 -7.77
C MET A 45 -1.36 23.60 -6.49
N ARG A 46 -0.49 24.61 -6.55
CA ARG A 46 0.23 25.11 -5.37
C ARG A 46 -0.73 25.64 -4.29
N ALA A 47 -1.78 26.34 -4.70
CA ALA A 47 -2.82 26.81 -3.78
C ALA A 47 -3.55 25.64 -3.10
N LEU A 48 -3.92 24.60 -3.86
CA LEU A 48 -4.56 23.40 -3.32
C LEU A 48 -3.66 22.66 -2.32
N TYR A 49 -2.37 22.55 -2.59
CA TYR A 49 -1.42 21.97 -1.64
C TYR A 49 -1.28 22.81 -0.37
N ARG A 50 -1.24 24.14 -0.49
CA ARG A 50 -1.16 25.03 0.67
C ARG A 50 -2.38 24.92 1.58
N CYS A 51 -3.56 24.74 1.00
CA CYS A 51 -4.79 24.58 1.78
C CYS A 51 -4.74 23.37 2.73
N ARG A 52 -3.88 22.36 2.50
CA ARG A 52 -3.71 21.21 3.40
C ARG A 52 -3.24 21.59 4.80
N ASN A 53 -2.66 22.78 4.98
CA ASN A 53 -2.28 23.29 6.30
C ASN A 53 -3.51 23.63 7.16
N ASN A 54 -4.66 23.86 6.53
CA ASN A 54 -5.87 24.36 7.18
C ASN A 54 -7.07 23.42 7.08
N VAL A 55 -7.03 22.42 6.18
CA VAL A 55 -8.14 21.48 5.96
C VAL A 55 -7.64 20.04 5.73
N ASP A 56 -8.53 19.08 5.87
CA ASP A 56 -8.26 17.69 5.52
C ASP A 56 -8.13 17.46 4.00
N ASP A 57 -7.60 16.30 3.62
CA ASP A 57 -7.38 15.95 2.21
C ASP A 57 -8.71 15.76 1.45
N GLN A 58 -9.82 15.44 2.14
CA GLN A 58 -11.13 15.25 1.54
C GLN A 58 -11.70 16.58 1.04
N ALA A 59 -11.55 17.66 1.82
CA ALA A 59 -11.93 19.00 1.41
C ALA A 59 -11.14 19.50 0.18
N ILE A 60 -9.87 19.09 0.05
CA ILE A 60 -9.07 19.36 -1.15
C ILE A 60 -9.61 18.59 -2.37
N LEU A 61 -9.90 17.30 -2.20
CA LEU A 61 -10.48 16.46 -3.26
C LEU A 61 -11.84 17.00 -3.74
N ASP A 62 -12.71 17.41 -2.83
CA ASP A 62 -14.02 18.00 -3.14
C ASP A 62 -13.87 19.31 -3.91
N THR A 63 -12.85 20.09 -3.57
CA THR A 63 -12.55 21.35 -4.26
C THR A 63 -12.02 21.11 -5.66
N LEU A 64 -11.13 20.14 -5.83
CA LEU A 64 -10.71 19.66 -7.16
C LEU A 64 -11.90 19.15 -7.99
N SER A 65 -12.81 18.41 -7.37
CA SER A 65 -14.06 17.96 -8.01
C SER A 65 -14.93 19.12 -8.46
N GLY A 66 -15.09 20.15 -7.62
CA GLY A 66 -15.85 21.35 -7.94
C GLY A 66 -15.22 22.16 -9.08
N ILE A 67 -13.88 22.31 -9.08
CA ILE A 67 -13.14 22.97 -10.17
C ILE A 67 -13.35 22.20 -11.48
N HIS A 68 -13.19 20.88 -11.46
CA HIS A 68 -13.37 20.03 -12.65
C HIS A 68 -14.79 20.16 -13.24
N SER A 69 -15.83 20.08 -12.41
CA SER A 69 -17.21 20.25 -12.86
C SER A 69 -17.47 21.63 -13.44
N ARG A 70 -16.95 22.70 -12.82
CA ARG A 70 -17.12 24.07 -13.32
C ARG A 70 -16.36 24.29 -14.63
N PHE A 71 -15.14 23.78 -14.76
CA PHE A 71 -14.39 23.88 -16.01
C PHE A 71 -15.15 23.21 -17.16
N LYS A 72 -15.77 22.05 -16.91
CA LYS A 72 -16.64 21.38 -17.87
C LYS A 72 -17.87 22.22 -18.26
N ILE A 73 -18.56 22.83 -17.30
CA ILE A 73 -19.74 23.68 -17.56
C ILE A 73 -19.40 24.89 -18.43
N TYR A 74 -18.24 25.50 -18.19
CA TYR A 74 -17.81 26.73 -18.89
C TYR A 74 -16.94 26.47 -20.12
N ASP A 75 -16.85 25.21 -20.57
CA ASP A 75 -16.02 24.76 -21.70
C ASP A 75 -14.55 25.23 -21.60
N VAL A 76 -13.97 25.08 -20.41
CA VAL A 76 -12.58 25.43 -20.11
C VAL A 76 -11.74 24.17 -20.06
N ARG A 77 -10.61 24.18 -20.79
CA ARG A 77 -9.66 23.06 -20.80
C ARG A 77 -9.20 22.74 -19.37
N PHE A 78 -9.42 21.50 -18.95
CA PHE A 78 -8.92 20.97 -17.69
C PHE A 78 -7.52 20.37 -17.92
N ASP A 79 -6.51 20.93 -17.27
CA ASP A 79 -5.13 20.46 -17.44
C ASP A 79 -4.98 19.02 -16.91
N PRO A 80 -4.33 18.10 -17.66
CA PRO A 80 -4.12 16.72 -17.22
C PRO A 80 -3.40 16.59 -15.87
N GLN A 81 -2.55 17.55 -15.50
CA GLN A 81 -1.88 17.54 -14.21
C GLN A 81 -2.88 17.61 -13.04
N PHE A 82 -4.04 18.23 -13.22
CA PHE A 82 -5.11 18.20 -12.22
C PHE A 82 -5.75 16.82 -12.07
N LEU A 83 -5.85 16.03 -13.15
CA LEU A 83 -6.32 14.64 -13.05
C LEU A 83 -5.32 13.81 -12.24
N MET A 84 -4.02 13.97 -12.49
CA MET A 84 -2.97 13.29 -11.73
C MET A 84 -2.98 13.70 -10.26
N LEU A 85 -3.21 14.98 -9.98
CA LEU A 85 -3.35 15.49 -8.62
C LEU A 85 -4.59 14.91 -7.92
N ALA A 86 -5.73 14.91 -8.62
CA ALA A 86 -6.98 14.39 -8.10
C ALA A 86 -6.92 12.89 -7.82
N LEU A 87 -6.24 12.11 -8.67
CA LEU A 87 -5.97 10.68 -8.40
C LEU A 87 -5.12 10.48 -7.14
N LYS A 88 -4.08 11.30 -6.92
CA LYS A 88 -3.27 11.23 -5.70
C LYS A 88 -4.10 11.54 -4.45
N PHE A 89 -4.97 12.54 -4.50
CA PHE A 89 -5.85 12.87 -3.37
C PHE A 89 -6.93 11.82 -3.16
N ALA A 90 -7.58 11.31 -4.22
CA ALA A 90 -8.53 10.21 -4.10
C ALA A 90 -7.89 8.94 -3.51
N ALA A 91 -6.65 8.65 -3.90
CA ALA A 91 -5.88 7.55 -3.33
C ALA A 91 -5.58 7.77 -1.85
N ARG A 92 -5.23 9.01 -1.46
CA ARG A 92 -4.91 9.40 -0.09
C ARG A 92 -6.15 9.44 0.82
N THR A 93 -7.30 9.90 0.33
CA THR A 93 -8.57 9.98 1.08
C THR A 93 -9.37 8.69 1.04
N ARG A 94 -8.84 7.64 0.43
CA ARG A 94 -9.47 6.31 0.36
C ARG A 94 -10.82 6.33 -0.38
N SER A 95 -10.95 7.19 -1.38
CA SER A 95 -12.21 7.42 -2.07
C SER A 95 -12.35 6.54 -3.31
N LEU A 96 -13.10 5.44 -3.21
CA LEU A 96 -13.46 4.60 -4.36
C LEU A 96 -14.13 5.42 -5.48
N LYS A 97 -15.13 6.23 -5.12
CA LYS A 97 -15.84 7.12 -6.04
C LYS A 97 -14.91 8.12 -6.72
N GLY A 98 -13.97 8.69 -5.96
CA GLY A 98 -12.94 9.59 -6.49
C GLY A 98 -12.04 8.91 -7.50
N MET A 99 -11.45 7.76 -7.14
CA MET A 99 -10.58 6.98 -8.01
C MET A 99 -11.30 6.62 -9.32
N LYS A 100 -12.52 6.09 -9.21
CA LYS A 100 -13.36 5.74 -10.37
C LYS A 100 -13.63 6.93 -11.28
N LYS A 101 -14.04 8.07 -10.72
CA LYS A 101 -14.32 9.30 -11.47
C LYS A 101 -13.10 9.78 -12.25
N TYR A 102 -11.94 9.83 -11.61
CA TYR A 102 -10.73 10.42 -12.21
C TYR A 102 -9.97 9.46 -13.12
N LEU A 103 -10.00 8.15 -12.88
CA LEU A 103 -9.46 7.17 -13.82
C LEU A 103 -10.30 7.14 -15.11
N LYS A 104 -11.63 7.21 -15.01
CA LYS A 104 -12.52 7.35 -16.18
C LYS A 104 -12.21 8.63 -16.95
N ALA A 105 -12.07 9.75 -16.26
CA ALA A 105 -11.73 11.03 -16.90
C ALA A 105 -10.34 10.97 -17.57
N LEU A 106 -9.35 10.34 -16.93
CA LEU A 106 -8.03 10.15 -17.53
C LEU A 106 -8.10 9.30 -18.80
N ARG A 107 -8.84 8.19 -18.79
CA ARG A 107 -9.05 7.35 -19.98
C ARG A 107 -9.64 8.15 -21.14
N GLN A 108 -10.64 8.99 -20.87
CA GLN A 108 -11.29 9.84 -21.89
C GLN A 108 -10.33 10.85 -22.53
N THR A 109 -9.25 11.25 -21.85
CA THR A 109 -8.23 12.13 -22.45
C THR A 109 -7.25 11.39 -23.39
N GLY A 110 -7.24 10.06 -23.36
CA GLY A 110 -6.25 9.25 -24.10
C GLY A 110 -4.81 9.34 -23.57
N LEU A 111 -4.59 10.04 -22.45
CA LEU A 111 -3.26 10.24 -21.87
C LEU A 111 -2.80 9.01 -21.07
N LYS A 112 -1.51 8.72 -21.18
CA LYS A 112 -0.84 7.70 -20.36
C LYS A 112 -0.45 8.28 -18.99
N MET A 113 -0.46 7.42 -17.98
CA MET A 113 0.09 7.74 -16.67
C MET A 113 1.59 7.49 -16.69
N THR A 114 2.38 8.40 -16.11
CA THR A 114 3.83 8.19 -15.96
C THR A 114 4.14 7.27 -14.78
N SER A 115 5.26 6.56 -14.83
CA SER A 115 5.68 5.64 -13.77
C SER A 115 5.87 6.35 -12.41
N ASN A 116 6.26 7.63 -12.42
CA ASN A 116 6.36 8.42 -11.19
C ASN A 116 4.99 8.72 -10.56
N VAL A 117 3.99 9.04 -11.39
CA VAL A 117 2.63 9.31 -10.89
C VAL A 117 2.00 8.04 -10.35
N PHE A 118 2.12 6.94 -11.06
CA PHE A 118 1.57 5.67 -10.61
C PHE A 118 2.26 5.18 -9.33
N ARG A 119 3.60 5.24 -9.21
CA ARG A 119 4.30 4.94 -7.94
C ARG A 119 3.78 5.80 -6.80
N ALA A 120 3.58 7.09 -7.05
CA ALA A 120 3.05 8.00 -6.04
C ALA A 120 1.60 7.66 -5.62
N ILE A 121 0.77 7.12 -6.53
CA ILE A 121 -0.59 6.64 -6.22
C ILE A 121 -0.53 5.33 -5.43
N ILE A 122 0.22 4.33 -5.91
CA ILE A 122 0.39 3.03 -5.23
C ILE A 122 0.96 3.19 -3.82
N ALA A 123 1.90 4.12 -3.63
CA ALA A 123 2.45 4.42 -2.31
C ALA A 123 1.37 4.89 -1.30
N LYS A 124 0.22 5.41 -1.75
CA LYS A 124 -0.92 5.79 -0.89
C LYS A 124 -1.86 4.64 -0.55
N PHE A 125 -1.70 3.49 -1.20
CA PHE A 125 -2.38 2.25 -0.83
C PHE A 125 -1.58 1.44 0.18
N SER A 126 -0.27 1.64 0.21
CA SER A 126 0.62 0.93 1.13
C SER A 126 0.42 1.40 2.56
N ILE A 127 -0.05 0.49 3.40
CA ILE A 127 0.12 0.54 4.84
C ILE A 127 1.34 -0.33 5.15
N GLY A 128 2.34 0.21 5.85
CA GLY A 128 3.52 -0.57 6.23
C GLY A 128 3.12 -1.80 7.05
N HIS A 129 3.96 -2.82 7.06
CA HIS A 129 3.75 -4.06 7.83
C HIS A 129 3.41 -3.76 9.32
N ARG A 130 4.02 -2.70 9.89
CA ARG A 130 3.75 -2.21 11.25
C ARG A 130 2.59 -1.20 11.36
N GLY A 131 1.73 -1.05 10.35
CA GLY A 131 0.74 0.03 10.31
C GLY A 131 1.32 1.42 9.99
N LEU A 132 2.65 1.54 9.88
CA LEU A 132 3.37 2.76 9.53
C LEU A 132 3.20 3.07 8.03
N GLY A 133 2.12 3.76 7.70
CA GLY A 133 1.82 4.32 6.37
C GLY A 133 1.04 5.61 6.51
N GLU A 134 0.64 6.26 5.41
CA GLU A 134 -0.18 7.47 5.50
C GLU A 134 -1.64 7.12 5.88
N ILE A 135 -1.85 6.86 7.16
CA ILE A 135 -3.12 6.49 7.80
C ILE A 135 -3.93 7.70 8.29
N ARG A 136 -3.44 8.93 8.06
CA ARG A 136 -4.13 10.19 8.44
C ARG A 136 -5.61 10.21 8.03
N ASN A 137 -5.93 9.58 6.89
CA ASN A 137 -7.29 9.52 6.36
C ASN A 137 -7.91 8.11 6.44
N GLY A 138 -7.49 7.30 7.41
CA GLY A 138 -7.98 5.94 7.60
C GLY A 138 -7.34 4.90 6.68
N ARG A 139 -8.02 3.76 6.54
CA ARG A 139 -7.52 2.56 5.87
C ARG A 139 -8.40 2.27 4.64
N TRP A 140 -7.81 1.66 3.60
CA TRP A 140 -8.59 1.21 2.44
C TRP A 140 -9.37 -0.03 2.86
N ASN A 141 -10.61 -0.18 2.40
CA ASN A 141 -11.23 -1.51 2.39
C ASN A 141 -10.58 -2.34 1.27
N ARG A 142 -10.28 -3.62 1.54
CA ARG A 142 -9.65 -4.53 0.56
C ARG A 142 -10.47 -4.66 -0.71
N SER A 143 -11.79 -4.85 -0.59
CA SER A 143 -12.70 -5.02 -1.73
C SER A 143 -12.74 -3.78 -2.63
N GLU A 144 -12.82 -2.58 -2.03
CA GLU A 144 -12.81 -1.31 -2.77
C GLU A 144 -11.47 -1.05 -3.45
N LEU A 145 -10.37 -1.31 -2.73
CA LEU A 145 -9.03 -1.15 -3.29
C LEU A 145 -8.81 -2.14 -4.44
N LEU A 146 -9.29 -3.38 -4.31
CA LEU A 146 -9.21 -4.36 -5.37
C LEU A 146 -9.91 -3.87 -6.65
N GLN A 147 -11.09 -3.26 -6.52
CA GLN A 147 -11.77 -2.65 -7.67
C GLN A 147 -10.93 -1.56 -8.36
N VAL A 148 -10.26 -0.72 -7.58
CA VAL A 148 -9.37 0.34 -8.11
C VAL A 148 -8.17 -0.25 -8.86
N LEU A 149 -7.64 -1.38 -8.38
CA LEU A 149 -6.51 -2.06 -8.97
C LEU A 149 -6.92 -2.83 -10.24
N THR A 150 -7.84 -3.78 -10.11
CA THR A 150 -8.11 -4.83 -11.11
C THR A 150 -9.38 -4.61 -11.93
N GLY A 151 -10.28 -3.72 -11.52
CA GLY A 151 -11.49 -3.39 -12.30
C GLY A 151 -12.70 -3.07 -11.44
N PHE A 152 -13.42 -2.00 -11.80
CA PHE A 152 -14.67 -1.63 -11.12
C PHE A 152 -15.81 -2.58 -11.51
N ASP A 153 -16.62 -2.98 -10.53
CA ASP A 153 -17.67 -3.99 -10.74
C ASP A 153 -18.66 -3.60 -11.85
N ASP A 154 -19.03 -2.33 -11.92
CA ASP A 154 -19.92 -1.79 -12.95
C ASP A 154 -19.23 -1.51 -14.30
N ALA A 155 -17.93 -1.77 -14.42
CA ALA A 155 -17.15 -1.60 -15.63
C ALA A 155 -16.54 -2.91 -16.15
N LYS A 156 -16.67 -4.03 -15.41
CA LYS A 156 -16.12 -5.35 -15.79
C LYS A 156 -16.67 -5.88 -17.11
N HIS A 157 -17.92 -5.54 -17.44
CA HIS A 157 -18.56 -5.94 -18.69
C HIS A 157 -18.04 -5.19 -19.92
N LEU A 158 -17.28 -4.09 -19.72
CA LEU A 158 -16.72 -3.33 -20.82
C LEU A 158 -15.50 -4.06 -21.42
N PRO A 159 -15.25 -3.91 -22.73
CA PRO A 159 -14.01 -4.40 -23.35
C PRO A 159 -12.76 -3.88 -22.63
N PRO A 160 -11.62 -4.60 -22.63
CA PRO A 160 -10.39 -4.19 -21.95
C PRO A 160 -9.93 -2.76 -22.31
N GLU A 161 -10.13 -2.35 -23.57
CA GLU A 161 -9.82 -1.01 -24.07
C GLU A 161 -10.73 0.10 -23.49
N GLN A 162 -11.86 -0.26 -22.91
CA GLN A 162 -12.82 0.68 -22.33
C GLN A 162 -12.81 0.65 -20.79
N GLN A 163 -12.14 -0.33 -20.19
CA GLN A 163 -11.93 -0.39 -18.76
C GLN A 163 -10.99 0.73 -18.28
N TYR A 164 -11.16 1.11 -17.02
CA TYR A 164 -10.50 2.29 -16.44
C TYR A 164 -10.06 2.04 -15.00
N HIS A 165 -9.29 1.00 -14.75
CA HIS A 165 -8.65 0.73 -13.46
C HIS A 165 -7.13 0.95 -13.55
N LEU A 166 -6.40 0.90 -12.43
CA LEU A 166 -4.96 1.16 -12.43
C LEU A 166 -4.16 0.12 -13.24
N GLY A 167 -4.62 -1.14 -13.26
CA GLY A 167 -4.04 -2.20 -14.08
C GLY A 167 -3.94 -1.86 -15.58
N CYS A 168 -4.85 -1.02 -16.11
CA CYS A 168 -4.82 -0.56 -17.51
C CYS A 168 -3.63 0.35 -17.84
N TYR A 169 -2.94 0.90 -16.84
CA TYR A 169 -1.86 1.88 -16.99
C TYR A 169 -0.48 1.32 -16.62
N LEU A 170 -0.38 0.01 -16.43
CA LEU A 170 0.88 -0.65 -16.08
C LEU A 170 1.85 -0.66 -17.26
N ASP A 171 3.05 -0.16 -17.01
CA ASP A 171 4.20 -0.39 -17.87
C ASP A 171 4.98 -1.59 -17.33
N ARG A 172 4.98 -2.69 -18.10
CA ARG A 172 5.67 -3.94 -17.73
C ARG A 172 7.08 -4.05 -18.29
N SER A 173 7.62 -2.97 -18.86
CA SER A 173 9.03 -2.89 -19.26
C SER A 173 9.96 -2.65 -18.06
N ASP A 174 9.51 -1.92 -17.04
CA ASP A 174 10.24 -1.66 -15.80
C ASP A 174 9.64 -2.41 -14.61
N TRP A 175 10.24 -3.54 -14.27
CA TRP A 175 9.78 -4.38 -13.16
C TRP A 175 10.03 -3.75 -11.79
N GLN A 176 11.05 -2.88 -11.64
CA GLN A 176 11.31 -2.22 -10.36
C GLN A 176 10.13 -1.33 -9.94
N TYR A 177 9.47 -0.73 -10.92
CA TYR A 177 8.25 0.05 -10.76
C TYR A 177 7.03 -0.79 -10.30
N LEU A 178 6.95 -2.06 -10.70
CA LEU A 178 5.84 -2.96 -10.39
C LEU A 178 5.90 -3.57 -8.98
N HIS A 179 7.01 -3.43 -8.26
CA HIS A 179 7.15 -3.98 -6.91
C HIS A 179 6.05 -3.48 -5.95
N GLY A 180 5.71 -2.19 -6.03
CA GLY A 180 4.64 -1.65 -5.19
C GLY A 180 3.28 -2.21 -5.56
N TRP A 181 3.02 -2.40 -6.85
CA TRP A 181 1.75 -2.88 -7.39
C TRP A 181 1.42 -4.29 -6.90
N VAL A 182 2.31 -5.25 -7.13
CA VAL A 182 2.07 -6.65 -6.73
C VAL A 182 2.07 -6.78 -5.20
N ALA A 183 2.84 -5.97 -4.48
CA ALA A 183 2.78 -5.96 -3.03
C ALA A 183 1.41 -5.50 -2.51
N VAL A 184 0.76 -4.54 -3.19
CA VAL A 184 -0.62 -4.15 -2.84
C VAL A 184 -1.61 -5.26 -3.20
N LEU A 185 -1.49 -5.90 -4.37
CA LEU A 185 -2.33 -7.06 -4.74
C LEU A 185 -2.25 -8.18 -3.71
N ALA A 186 -1.03 -8.54 -3.30
CA ALA A 186 -0.81 -9.56 -2.29
C ALA A 186 -1.47 -9.22 -0.96
N ARG A 187 -1.39 -7.96 -0.53
CA ARG A 187 -2.05 -7.52 0.71
C ARG A 187 -3.58 -7.46 0.60
N CYS A 188 -4.11 -7.30 -0.60
CA CYS A 188 -5.54 -7.47 -0.88
C CYS A 188 -5.97 -8.94 -0.98
N LYS A 189 -5.07 -9.91 -0.75
CA LYS A 189 -5.33 -11.36 -0.83
C LYS A 189 -5.76 -11.83 -2.22
N ASP A 190 -5.35 -11.12 -3.28
CA ASP A 190 -5.60 -11.53 -4.67
C ASP A 190 -4.43 -12.40 -5.18
N ALA A 191 -4.45 -13.68 -4.83
CA ALA A 191 -3.42 -14.64 -5.24
C ALA A 191 -3.39 -14.85 -6.76
N ASP A 192 -4.54 -14.86 -7.42
CA ASP A 192 -4.65 -15.05 -8.88
C ASP A 192 -3.97 -13.92 -9.64
N ALA A 193 -4.17 -12.66 -9.23
CA ALA A 193 -3.50 -11.54 -9.87
C ALA A 193 -1.98 -11.55 -9.62
N VAL A 194 -1.54 -11.91 -8.41
CA VAL A 194 -0.09 -12.08 -8.13
C VAL A 194 0.51 -13.19 -8.99
N TRP A 195 -0.23 -14.29 -9.18
CA TRP A 195 0.21 -15.43 -9.99
C TRP A 195 0.30 -15.06 -11.47
N HIS A 196 -0.66 -14.29 -11.97
CA HIS A 196 -0.62 -13.75 -13.32
C HIS A 196 0.65 -12.90 -13.55
N GLU A 197 0.99 -12.01 -12.62
CA GLU A 197 2.21 -11.21 -12.71
C GLU A 197 3.48 -12.07 -12.60
N TRP A 198 3.47 -13.17 -11.84
CA TRP A 198 4.57 -14.15 -11.86
C TRP A 198 4.75 -14.75 -13.25
N GLN A 199 3.67 -15.19 -13.92
CA GLN A 199 3.77 -15.74 -15.29
C GLN A 199 4.37 -14.75 -16.28
N LEU A 200 4.10 -13.45 -16.11
CA LEU A 200 4.70 -12.40 -16.94
C LEU A 200 6.17 -12.16 -16.58
N TRP A 201 6.51 -12.13 -15.29
CA TRP A 201 7.89 -12.01 -14.81
C TRP A 201 8.79 -13.10 -15.36
N LYS A 202 8.29 -14.34 -15.44
CA LYS A 202 9.02 -15.48 -15.99
C LYS A 202 9.57 -15.23 -17.40
N LYS A 203 8.85 -14.45 -18.19
CA LYS A 203 9.17 -14.13 -19.59
C LYS A 203 9.91 -12.80 -19.76
N SER A 204 10.14 -12.07 -18.67
CA SER A 204 10.75 -10.74 -18.71
C SER A 204 12.25 -10.78 -19.04
N GLU A 205 12.75 -9.76 -19.74
CA GLU A 205 14.18 -9.65 -20.03
C GLU A 205 15.02 -9.55 -18.74
N ALA A 206 14.51 -8.86 -17.71
CA ALA A 206 15.20 -8.72 -16.43
C ALA A 206 15.43 -10.05 -15.71
N ARG A 207 14.57 -11.05 -15.94
CA ARG A 207 14.73 -12.41 -15.41
C ARG A 207 15.55 -13.31 -16.35
N MET A 208 15.32 -13.21 -17.66
CA MET A 208 16.00 -14.04 -18.68
C MET A 208 17.47 -13.66 -18.90
N LYS A 209 17.80 -12.38 -18.78
CA LYS A 209 19.16 -11.83 -18.87
C LYS A 209 19.50 -11.09 -17.58
N PRO A 210 19.75 -11.82 -16.48
CA PRO A 210 19.90 -11.22 -15.17
C PRO A 210 21.14 -10.33 -15.10
N LYS A 211 20.99 -9.13 -14.53
CA LYS A 211 22.10 -8.22 -14.23
C LYS A 211 22.50 -8.36 -12.77
N ASN A 212 23.80 -8.23 -12.49
CA ASN A 212 24.28 -8.10 -11.11
C ASN A 212 23.79 -6.77 -10.53
N LEU A 213 23.22 -6.83 -9.34
CA LEU A 213 22.77 -5.62 -8.63
C LEU A 213 23.95 -5.06 -7.84
N ALA A 214 24.05 -3.72 -7.79
CA ALA A 214 24.95 -3.04 -6.86
C ALA A 214 24.45 -3.28 -5.42
N SER A 215 24.89 -4.39 -4.84
CA SER A 215 24.52 -4.86 -3.51
C SER A 215 25.79 -5.35 -2.81
N MET A 216 25.83 -5.23 -1.48
CA MET A 216 26.92 -5.81 -0.68
C MET A 216 27.07 -7.33 -0.91
N HIS A 217 25.99 -8.00 -1.34
CA HIS A 217 26.04 -9.39 -1.77
C HIS A 217 26.35 -9.50 -3.27
N LYS A 218 27.62 -9.82 -3.59
CA LYS A 218 28.13 -9.96 -4.96
C LYS A 218 27.38 -10.97 -5.85
N LEU A 219 26.57 -11.86 -5.26
CA LEU A 219 25.79 -12.89 -5.96
C LEU A 219 24.32 -12.49 -6.22
N MET A 220 23.88 -11.29 -5.80
CA MET A 220 22.49 -10.88 -5.98
C MET A 220 22.24 -10.37 -7.40
N THR A 221 21.35 -11.05 -8.11
CA THR A 221 20.92 -10.67 -9.47
C THR A 221 19.49 -10.12 -9.50
N THR A 222 19.12 -9.45 -10.59
CA THR A 222 17.73 -9.04 -10.86
C THR A 222 16.75 -10.21 -10.81
N LYS A 223 17.14 -11.38 -11.37
CA LYS A 223 16.36 -12.62 -11.29
C LYS A 223 16.15 -13.03 -9.84
N LEU A 224 17.23 -13.22 -9.08
CA LEU A 224 17.15 -13.74 -7.73
C LEU A 224 16.33 -12.83 -6.81
N ARG A 225 16.52 -11.51 -6.91
CA ARG A 225 15.74 -10.53 -6.16
C ARG A 225 14.25 -10.58 -6.50
N GLY A 226 13.90 -10.68 -7.77
CA GLY A 226 12.51 -10.76 -8.21
C GLY A 226 11.84 -12.07 -7.77
N ASP A 227 12.54 -13.18 -7.92
CA ASP A 227 12.07 -14.51 -7.51
C ASP A 227 11.80 -14.58 -6.00
N TYR A 228 12.74 -14.13 -5.14
CA TYR A 228 12.49 -14.01 -3.70
C TYR A 228 11.29 -13.13 -3.37
N TRP A 229 11.15 -12.03 -4.08
CA TRP A 229 10.08 -11.07 -3.84
C TRP A 229 8.71 -11.65 -4.24
N PHE A 230 8.62 -12.43 -5.31
CA PHE A 230 7.39 -13.12 -5.71
C PHE A 230 7.01 -14.23 -4.73
N ILE A 231 7.98 -15.01 -4.22
CA ILE A 231 7.73 -15.98 -3.14
C ILE A 231 7.11 -15.27 -1.94
N GLU A 232 7.70 -14.15 -1.53
CA GLU A 232 7.18 -13.34 -0.42
C GLU A 232 5.76 -12.82 -0.68
N GLN A 233 5.51 -12.21 -1.84
CA GLN A 233 4.19 -11.64 -2.13
C GLN A 233 3.11 -12.72 -2.30
N MET A 234 3.44 -13.86 -2.91
CA MET A 234 2.49 -14.98 -3.03
C MET A 234 2.17 -15.61 -1.68
N THR A 235 3.17 -15.70 -0.79
CA THR A 235 2.93 -16.15 0.59
C THR A 235 2.01 -15.18 1.33
N PHE A 236 2.16 -13.88 1.11
CA PHE A 236 1.29 -12.86 1.74
C PHE A 236 -0.13 -12.82 1.18
N SER A 237 -0.34 -13.16 -0.10
CA SER A 237 -1.67 -13.29 -0.69
C SER A 237 -2.45 -14.49 -0.15
N GLY A 238 -1.76 -15.47 0.46
CA GLY A 238 -2.35 -16.73 0.90
C GLY A 238 -2.37 -17.82 -0.18
N GLY A 239 -1.79 -17.56 -1.36
CA GLY A 239 -1.63 -18.56 -2.43
C GLY A 239 -0.49 -19.53 -2.13
N LEU A 240 -0.58 -20.30 -1.04
CA LEU A 240 0.53 -21.12 -0.55
C LEU A 240 0.96 -22.20 -1.56
N LYS A 241 0.01 -22.80 -2.27
CA LYS A 241 0.28 -23.75 -3.34
C LYS A 241 1.14 -23.13 -4.45
N GLU A 242 0.74 -21.96 -4.92
CA GLU A 242 1.48 -21.20 -5.92
C GLU A 242 2.84 -20.75 -5.37
N ALA A 243 2.93 -20.35 -4.10
CA ALA A 243 4.18 -19.93 -3.47
C ALA A 243 5.21 -21.07 -3.43
N TRP A 244 4.80 -22.29 -3.06
CA TRP A 244 5.65 -23.49 -3.14
C TRP A 244 6.10 -23.78 -4.56
N ARG A 245 5.19 -23.64 -5.53
CA ARG A 245 5.53 -23.79 -6.95
C ARG A 245 6.52 -22.73 -7.45
N ILE A 246 6.42 -21.47 -7.01
CA ILE A 246 7.41 -20.44 -7.34
C ILE A 246 8.78 -20.83 -6.77
N LEU A 247 8.82 -21.28 -5.51
CA LEU A 247 10.07 -21.69 -4.85
C LEU A 247 10.78 -22.80 -5.64
N GLU A 248 10.03 -23.82 -6.06
CA GLU A 248 10.51 -24.89 -6.94
C GLU A 248 11.00 -24.36 -8.29
N GLU A 249 10.15 -23.61 -9.02
CA GLU A 249 10.48 -23.05 -10.34
C GLU A 249 11.70 -22.09 -10.31
N SER A 250 11.96 -21.47 -9.17
CA SER A 250 13.09 -20.57 -8.95
C SER A 250 14.40 -21.28 -8.60
N GLY A 251 14.35 -22.53 -8.14
CA GLY A 251 15.51 -23.28 -7.66
C GLY A 251 16.15 -22.67 -6.41
N ILE A 252 15.42 -21.82 -5.68
CA ILE A 252 15.88 -21.23 -4.42
C ILE A 252 15.70 -22.28 -3.33
N LYS A 253 16.74 -22.54 -2.54
CA LYS A 253 16.62 -23.42 -1.38
C LYS A 253 15.75 -22.79 -0.31
N PHE A 254 14.87 -23.58 0.30
CA PHE A 254 14.00 -23.14 1.40
C PHE A 254 14.79 -22.43 2.52
N THR A 255 15.94 -23.00 2.92
CA THR A 255 16.84 -22.44 3.94
C THR A 255 17.44 -21.07 3.59
N SER A 256 17.45 -20.70 2.30
CA SER A 256 17.97 -19.41 1.84
C SER A 256 16.92 -18.28 1.91
N ILE A 257 15.66 -18.59 2.20
CA ILE A 257 14.63 -17.59 2.50
C ILE A 257 15.02 -16.90 3.81
N ARG A 258 15.45 -15.63 3.73
CA ARG A 258 16.00 -14.89 4.88
C ARG A 258 14.95 -14.47 5.90
N LYS A 259 13.68 -14.32 5.48
CA LYS A 259 12.61 -13.81 6.32
C LYS A 259 11.91 -15.00 6.98
N GLU A 260 12.11 -15.16 8.29
CA GLU A 260 11.56 -16.29 9.03
C GLU A 260 10.03 -16.36 8.92
N ARG A 261 9.34 -15.22 9.05
CA ARG A 261 7.89 -15.09 8.82
C ARG A 261 7.41 -15.72 7.50
N ILE A 262 8.21 -15.64 6.43
CA ILE A 262 7.84 -16.22 5.12
C ILE A 262 7.98 -17.73 5.16
N LYS A 263 9.01 -18.25 5.82
CA LYS A 263 9.16 -19.70 6.03
C LYS A 263 8.00 -20.23 6.86
N THR A 264 7.71 -19.63 8.01
CA THR A 264 6.61 -20.03 8.90
C THR A 264 5.29 -20.10 8.14
N ARG A 265 4.96 -19.05 7.36
CA ARG A 265 3.74 -19.02 6.55
C ARG A 265 3.73 -20.04 5.40
N LEU A 266 4.85 -20.28 4.73
CA LEU A 266 4.93 -21.32 3.70
C LEU A 266 4.66 -22.72 4.28
N LEU A 267 5.14 -22.97 5.50
CA LEU A 267 4.94 -24.23 6.22
C LEU A 267 3.49 -24.46 6.66
N GLU A 268 2.64 -23.41 6.69
CA GLU A 268 1.18 -23.59 6.87
C GLU A 268 0.54 -24.39 5.74
N GLY A 269 1.15 -24.39 4.53
CA GLY A 269 0.68 -25.11 3.35
C GLY A 269 1.66 -26.18 2.89
N VAL A 270 2.27 -26.88 3.85
CA VAL A 270 3.35 -27.86 3.60
C VAL A 270 2.92 -29.02 2.72
N GLU A 271 1.63 -29.34 2.65
CA GLU A 271 1.06 -30.35 1.77
C GLU A 271 1.29 -30.07 0.27
N TYR A 272 1.60 -28.81 -0.08
CA TYR A 272 1.95 -28.41 -1.44
C TYR A 272 3.45 -28.45 -1.73
N CYS A 273 4.28 -28.82 -0.75
CA CYS A 273 5.72 -28.91 -0.90
C CYS A 273 6.12 -30.07 -1.82
N THR A 274 6.76 -29.76 -2.95
CA THR A 274 7.29 -30.76 -3.90
C THR A 274 8.80 -31.01 -3.75
N ILE A 275 9.50 -30.16 -2.99
CA ILE A 275 10.97 -30.14 -2.86
C ILE A 275 11.42 -30.54 -1.44
N TRP A 276 10.76 -31.54 -0.86
CA TRP A 276 10.97 -31.96 0.52
C TRP A 276 12.44 -32.23 0.87
N SER A 277 12.88 -31.76 2.05
CA SER A 277 14.23 -32.00 2.59
C SER A 277 14.20 -32.11 4.11
N ASP A 278 15.27 -32.66 4.70
CA ASP A 278 15.40 -32.73 6.17
C ASP A 278 15.43 -31.34 6.82
N ASP A 279 15.94 -30.32 6.12
CA ASP A 279 15.86 -28.94 6.58
C ASP A 279 14.41 -28.46 6.73
N ILE A 280 13.54 -28.78 5.75
CA ILE A 280 12.11 -28.43 5.81
C ILE A 280 11.43 -29.19 6.94
N ARG A 281 11.75 -30.49 7.13
CA ARG A 281 11.25 -31.28 8.26
C ARG A 281 11.60 -30.63 9.60
N ASN A 282 12.86 -30.24 9.78
CA ASN A 282 13.34 -29.65 11.02
C ASN A 282 12.68 -28.30 11.31
N GLU A 283 12.50 -27.46 10.29
CA GLU A 283 11.78 -26.17 10.45
C GLU A 283 10.27 -26.37 10.68
N LEU A 284 9.66 -27.42 10.12
CA LEU A 284 8.27 -27.77 10.41
C LEU A 284 8.07 -28.21 11.86
N ILE A 285 8.98 -29.04 12.40
CA ILE A 285 8.95 -29.44 13.81
C ILE A 285 9.08 -28.20 14.70
N ARG A 286 10.05 -27.32 14.43
CA ARG A 286 10.20 -26.06 15.17
C ARG A 286 8.95 -25.18 15.09
N LYS A 287 8.28 -25.14 13.94
CA LYS A 287 7.01 -24.42 13.80
C LYS A 287 5.94 -25.04 14.69
N TYR A 288 5.77 -26.36 14.68
CA TYR A 288 4.79 -27.03 15.53
C TYR A 288 5.05 -26.79 17.02
N ASP A 289 6.30 -26.80 17.46
CA ASP A 289 6.66 -26.46 18.84
C ASP A 289 6.26 -25.01 19.18
N ALA A 290 6.50 -24.08 18.26
CA ALA A 290 6.13 -22.67 18.44
C ALA A 290 4.60 -22.46 18.44
N ASP A 291 3.87 -23.09 17.51
CA ASP A 291 2.42 -23.02 17.43
C ASP A 291 1.78 -23.63 18.69
N LEU A 292 2.29 -24.78 19.15
CA LEU A 292 1.80 -25.45 20.35
C LEU A 292 2.00 -24.55 21.58
N LEU A 293 3.19 -23.96 21.72
CA LEU A 293 3.47 -23.01 22.80
C LEU A 293 2.53 -21.79 22.76
N GLN A 294 2.21 -21.27 21.58
CA GLN A 294 1.24 -20.17 21.45
C GLN A 294 -0.17 -20.59 21.88
N ILE A 295 -0.61 -21.79 21.50
CA ILE A 295 -1.90 -22.36 21.91
C ILE A 295 -1.95 -22.55 23.43
N GLU A 296 -0.89 -23.11 24.02
CA GLU A 296 -0.74 -23.28 25.46
C GLU A 296 -0.87 -21.96 26.22
N ILE A 297 -0.13 -20.94 25.78
CA ILE A 297 -0.21 -19.58 26.36
C ILE A 297 -1.62 -19.01 26.21
N ALA A 298 -2.23 -19.13 25.03
CA ALA A 298 -3.57 -18.59 24.78
C ALA A 298 -4.62 -19.24 25.70
N LEU A 299 -4.53 -20.55 25.91
CA LEU A 299 -5.43 -21.34 26.75
C LEU A 299 -5.05 -21.31 28.25
N GLY A 300 -3.94 -20.68 28.62
CA GLY A 300 -3.47 -20.68 30.01
C GLY A 300 -3.15 -22.07 30.54
N VAL A 301 -2.64 -22.95 29.67
CA VAL A 301 -2.23 -24.33 30.00
C VAL A 301 -0.75 -24.53 29.66
N ARG A 302 -0.15 -25.60 30.17
CA ARG A 302 1.22 -26.00 29.83
C ARG A 302 1.36 -27.51 29.85
N TRP A 303 2.07 -28.07 28.87
CA TRP A 303 2.48 -29.47 28.89
C TRP A 303 3.41 -29.78 30.07
N VAL A 304 3.09 -30.83 30.83
CA VAL A 304 3.89 -31.38 31.91
C VAL A 304 4.24 -32.83 31.54
N PRO A 305 5.52 -33.14 31.29
CA PRO A 305 5.97 -34.50 31.02
C PRO A 305 5.67 -35.41 32.23
N SER A 306 5.17 -36.62 31.98
CA SER A 306 4.78 -37.60 33.00
C SER A 306 5.68 -38.85 32.98
N GLY A 307 6.99 -38.66 32.79
CA GLY A 307 7.97 -39.75 32.66
C GLY A 307 9.37 -39.39 33.17
N GLU A 308 10.28 -40.37 33.16
CA GLU A 308 11.72 -40.16 33.37
C GLU A 308 12.30 -39.24 32.27
N PRO A 309 13.48 -38.59 32.50
CA PRO A 309 14.01 -37.52 31.64
C PRO A 309 14.21 -37.83 30.15
N ASP A 310 14.05 -39.09 29.73
CA ASP A 310 14.25 -39.57 28.36
C ASP A 310 12.95 -40.07 27.69
N ASP A 311 11.78 -39.97 28.34
CA ASP A 311 10.48 -40.39 27.79
C ASP A 311 9.52 -39.18 27.66
N ASP A 312 9.88 -38.26 26.77
CA ASP A 312 9.12 -37.03 26.45
C ASP A 312 7.74 -37.31 25.81
N ALA A 313 7.43 -38.58 25.47
CA ALA A 313 6.24 -38.96 24.74
C ALA A 313 4.97 -39.02 25.62
N GLN A 314 5.11 -39.00 26.95
CA GLN A 314 3.99 -39.07 27.88
C GLN A 314 3.92 -37.82 28.76
N GLY A 315 2.72 -37.30 28.96
CA GLY A 315 2.48 -36.11 29.76
C GLY A 315 1.00 -35.72 29.82
N TYR A 316 0.74 -34.62 30.53
CA TYR A 316 -0.59 -34.02 30.64
C TYR A 316 -0.50 -32.50 30.59
N HIS A 317 -1.57 -31.83 30.18
CA HIS A 317 -1.65 -30.38 30.27
C HIS A 317 -2.12 -29.97 31.67
N ALA A 318 -1.38 -29.07 32.32
CA ALA A 318 -1.75 -28.47 33.59
C ALA A 318 -2.23 -27.02 33.37
N LEU A 319 -3.22 -26.59 34.16
CA LEU A 319 -3.67 -25.20 34.17
C LEU A 319 -2.62 -24.33 34.86
N VAL A 320 -2.21 -23.24 34.19
CA VAL A 320 -1.28 -22.23 34.74
C VAL A 320 -1.97 -20.89 35.01
N GLU A 321 -3.13 -20.66 34.39
CA GLU A 321 -3.98 -19.49 34.61
C GLU A 321 -5.40 -19.92 34.98
N ASP A 322 -6.13 -19.01 35.62
CA ASP A 322 -7.55 -19.18 35.89
C ASP A 322 -8.36 -19.21 34.58
N GLN A 323 -9.19 -20.24 34.42
CA GLN A 323 -9.85 -20.52 33.15
C GLN A 323 -10.99 -19.56 32.83
N GLU A 324 -11.62 -18.96 33.84
CA GLU A 324 -12.66 -17.95 33.63
C GLU A 324 -12.05 -16.70 32.99
N GLN A 325 -10.91 -16.23 33.52
CA GLN A 325 -10.16 -15.10 32.94
C GLN A 325 -9.63 -15.39 31.53
N VAL A 326 -9.17 -16.61 31.27
CA VAL A 326 -8.72 -17.03 29.94
C VAL A 326 -9.88 -16.98 28.93
N LEU A 327 -11.04 -17.52 29.29
CA LEU A 327 -12.22 -17.53 28.42
C LEU A 327 -12.77 -16.11 28.18
N GLU A 328 -12.76 -15.25 29.19
CA GLU A 328 -13.10 -13.82 29.03
C GLU A 328 -12.15 -13.13 28.04
N ARG A 329 -10.84 -13.39 28.13
CA ARG A 329 -9.83 -12.85 27.22
C ARG A 329 -10.01 -13.36 25.78
N LEU A 330 -10.26 -14.65 25.61
CA LEU A 330 -10.48 -15.27 24.30
C LEU A 330 -11.83 -14.86 23.67
N GLY A 331 -12.82 -14.55 24.51
CA GLY A 331 -14.14 -14.09 24.10
C GLY A 331 -14.25 -12.59 23.83
N ALA A 332 -13.17 -11.82 24.05
CA ALA A 332 -13.16 -10.38 23.81
C ALA A 332 -13.28 -10.05 22.31
N ASP A 333 -14.08 -9.03 21.97
CA ASP A 333 -14.32 -8.61 20.58
C ASP A 333 -13.06 -8.15 19.83
N ASP A 334 -11.99 -7.81 20.56
CA ASP A 334 -10.70 -7.39 20.02
C ASP A 334 -9.61 -8.47 20.07
N TRP A 335 -9.94 -9.68 20.54
CA TRP A 335 -9.02 -10.81 20.54
C TRP A 335 -8.59 -11.18 19.12
N LYS A 336 -7.28 -11.33 18.91
CA LYS A 336 -6.69 -11.66 17.61
C LYS A 336 -5.66 -12.74 17.77
N PHE A 337 -5.91 -13.86 17.09
CA PHE A 337 -4.93 -14.91 16.89
C PHE A 337 -4.05 -14.54 15.69
N GLU A 338 -3.03 -13.72 15.92
CA GLU A 338 -1.90 -13.42 15.00
C GLU A 338 -2.20 -13.09 13.52
N GLU A 339 -3.44 -12.76 13.12
CA GLU A 339 -3.69 -12.39 11.73
C GLU A 339 -3.05 -11.04 11.40
N GLU A 340 -1.96 -11.11 10.64
CA GLU A 340 -1.23 -9.94 10.17
C GLU A 340 -2.02 -9.24 9.08
N ASP A 341 -2.92 -8.38 9.50
CA ASP A 341 -3.89 -7.75 8.60
C ASP A 341 -3.31 -6.61 7.75
N PHE A 342 -1.98 -6.44 7.77
CA PHE A 342 -1.24 -5.34 7.11
C PHE A 342 -1.86 -3.95 7.36
N GLY A 343 -2.58 -3.81 8.47
CA GLY A 343 -3.32 -2.62 8.81
C GLY A 343 -4.55 -2.33 7.94
N TYR A 344 -5.19 -3.31 7.30
CA TYR A 344 -6.53 -3.16 6.72
C TYR A 344 -7.60 -3.25 7.84
N PRO A 345 -8.78 -2.61 7.70
CA PRO A 345 -9.88 -2.80 8.63
C PRO A 345 -10.56 -4.16 8.37
N TYR A 346 -11.01 -4.83 9.42
CA TYR A 346 -11.88 -6.01 9.27
C TYR A 346 -13.20 -5.58 8.66
N GLU A 347 -13.80 -6.42 7.81
CA GLU A 347 -15.04 -6.10 7.10
C GLU A 347 -16.22 -5.77 8.04
N ALA A 348 -16.17 -6.26 9.29
CA ALA A 348 -17.15 -5.98 10.35
C ALA A 348 -16.79 -4.79 11.27
N SER A 349 -15.56 -4.28 11.21
CA SER A 349 -15.12 -3.14 12.03
C SER A 349 -15.35 -1.82 11.31
N SER A 350 -16.11 -0.91 11.92
CA SER A 350 -16.37 0.42 11.35
C SER A 350 -15.05 1.13 10.98
N PRO A 351 -14.97 1.80 9.81
CA PRO A 351 -13.70 2.23 9.20
C PRO A 351 -13.06 3.47 9.84
N ILE A 352 -13.54 3.91 11.00
CA ILE A 352 -13.10 5.16 11.62
C ILE A 352 -12.19 4.82 12.79
N VAL A 353 -10.89 4.94 12.55
CA VAL A 353 -9.90 5.06 13.62
C VAL A 353 -10.36 6.16 14.58
N PRO A 354 -10.51 5.90 15.89
CA PRO A 354 -10.94 6.88 16.87
C PRO A 354 -10.09 8.15 16.80
N LEU A 355 -10.71 9.32 17.02
CA LEU A 355 -10.05 10.64 16.96
C LEU A 355 -8.76 10.75 17.78
N GLN A 356 -8.63 9.95 18.84
CA GLN A 356 -7.49 9.92 19.76
C GLN A 356 -6.19 9.37 19.14
N GLU A 357 -6.26 8.52 18.11
CA GLU A 357 -5.06 7.98 17.44
C GLU A 357 -4.52 8.90 16.33
N ARG A 358 -5.24 9.97 15.95
CA ARG A 358 -4.80 10.90 14.90
C ARG A 358 -3.63 11.79 15.34
N SER A 359 -3.52 12.09 16.63
CA SER A 359 -2.51 13.01 17.19
C SER A 359 -1.15 12.37 17.45
N LEU A 360 -1.03 11.04 17.37
CA LEU A 360 0.22 10.31 17.65
C LEU A 360 1.22 10.32 16.49
N HIS A 361 0.90 10.93 15.35
CA HIS A 361 1.57 10.64 14.08
C HIS A 361 2.05 11.84 13.27
N ASP A 362 1.91 13.06 13.80
CA ASP A 362 2.70 14.18 13.29
C ASP A 362 4.12 14.02 13.83
N ALA A 363 4.99 13.38 13.04
CA ALA A 363 6.41 13.57 13.24
C ALA A 363 6.67 15.06 13.09
N VAL A 364 6.87 15.77 14.21
CA VAL A 364 7.34 17.15 14.20
C VAL A 364 8.64 17.15 13.41
N GLU A 365 8.64 17.76 12.23
CA GLU A 365 9.87 18.05 11.49
C GLU A 365 10.68 19.02 12.36
N THR A 366 11.56 18.48 13.21
CA THR A 366 12.52 19.31 13.94
C THR A 366 13.42 19.95 12.90
N THR A 367 13.36 21.27 12.83
CA THR A 367 14.30 22.10 12.05
C THR A 367 15.73 21.64 12.32
N PRO A 368 16.57 21.46 11.28
CA PRO A 368 17.96 21.09 11.48
C PRO A 368 18.60 22.13 12.41
N VAL A 369 19.17 21.65 13.51
CA VAL A 369 19.99 22.48 14.39
C VAL A 369 21.20 22.91 13.56
N GLU A 370 21.35 24.22 13.36
CA GLU A 370 22.56 24.78 12.73
C GLU A 370 23.79 24.29 13.49
N PRO A 371 24.85 23.85 12.80
CA PRO A 371 26.07 23.43 13.48
C PRO A 371 26.63 24.61 14.28
N LEU A 372 26.78 24.40 15.58
CA LEU A 372 27.50 25.28 16.49
C LEU A 372 28.86 25.61 15.86
N GLU A 373 29.09 26.91 15.63
CA GLU A 373 30.42 27.44 15.33
C GLU A 373 31.39 26.95 16.41
N VAL A 374 32.27 26.04 16.04
CA VAL A 374 33.39 25.64 16.89
C VAL A 374 34.32 26.85 16.96
N ALA A 375 34.21 27.57 18.08
CA ALA A 375 35.12 28.64 18.45
C ALA A 375 36.55 28.11 18.46
N ALA A 376 37.31 28.45 17.42
CA ALA A 376 38.75 28.33 17.44
C ALA A 376 39.32 29.36 18.43
N LYS A 377 39.64 28.91 19.63
CA LYS A 377 40.67 29.52 20.50
C LYS A 377 41.50 28.39 21.09
N GLY A 378 42.80 28.47 20.87
CA GLY A 378 43.75 27.39 21.12
C GLY A 378 44.16 27.25 22.57
N ALA A 379 44.90 26.18 22.85
CA ALA A 379 46.25 26.25 23.44
C ALA A 379 46.76 24.83 23.76
N ALA A 380 47.81 24.41 23.06
CA ALA A 380 49.02 23.80 23.61
C ALA A 380 50.07 23.75 22.49
#